data_AF-A0A2S6RFY6-F1
#
_entry.id   AF-A0A2S6RFY6-F1
#
_cell.length_a   1.000
_cell.length_b   1.000
_cell.length_c   1.000
_cell.angle_alpha   90.00
_cell.angle_beta   90.00
_cell.angle_gamma   90.00
#
_symmetry.space_group_name_H-M   'P 1'
#
loop_
_entity.id
_entity.type
_entity.pdbx_description
1 polymer ?
#
loop_
_entity_poly.entity_id
_entity_poly.type
_entity_poly.pdbx_seq_one_letter_code
_entity_poly.pdbx_strand_id
1 'polypeptide(L)' 'MSVTVIYREDGGVVLDAEGIVTGEQLFECNRTIYATDEKSAKLKYQICDFTKAVKFEIS' A
#
# COMPACT_ATOMS: atom_id res chain seq x y z
N MET A 1 -5.95 8.09 -10.35
CA MET A 1 -4.73 7.25 -10.37
C MET A 1 -4.05 7.45 -9.04
N SER A 2 -4.29 6.54 -8.11
CA SER A 2 -3.79 6.69 -6.74
C SER A 2 -3.66 5.34 -6.07
N VAL A 3 -2.58 5.17 -5.31
CA VAL A 3 -2.44 4.14 -4.29
C VAL A 3 -2.57 4.86 -2.95
N THR A 4 -3.54 4.46 -2.13
CA THR A 4 -3.80 5.06 -0.83
C THR A 4 -3.52 4.04 0.27
N VAL A 5 -2.80 4.46 1.31
CA VAL A 5 -2.53 3.62 2.49
C VAL A 5 -3.56 3.95 3.58
N ILE A 6 -4.36 2.96 3.97
CA ILE A 6 -5.38 3.07 5.01
C ILE A 6 -4.96 2.22 6.21
N TYR A 7 -4.70 2.87 7.34
CA TYR A 7 -4.39 2.19 8.60
C TYR A 7 -5.67 1.81 9.33
N ARG A 8 -5.77 0.56 9.79
CA ARG A 8 -6.91 0.04 10.54
C ARG A 8 -6.58 -0.02 12.03
N GLU A 9 -7.60 0.17 12.86
CA GLU A 9 -7.48 0.13 14.32
C GLU A 9 -7.03 -1.24 14.86
N ASP A 10 -7.28 -2.32 14.12
CA ASP A 10 -6.90 -3.69 14.50
C ASP A 10 -5.41 -4.00 14.24
N GLY A 11 -4.65 -3.05 13.68
CA GLY A 11 -3.25 -3.19 13.30
C GLY A 11 -3.04 -3.67 11.86
N GLY A 12 -4.10 -3.72 11.06
CA GLY A 12 -4.02 -3.96 9.62
C GLY A 12 -3.69 -2.71 8.81
N VAL A 13 -3.17 -2.92 7.60
CA VAL A 13 -3.05 -1.87 6.57
C VAL A 13 -3.72 -2.34 5.29
N VAL A 14 -4.44 -1.43 4.63
CA VAL A 14 -5.01 -1.65 3.30
C VAL A 14 -4.35 -0.69 2.32
N LEU A 15 -3.81 -1.21 1.22
CA LEU A 15 -3.47 -0.41 0.04
C LEU A 15 -4.65 -0.46 -0.91
N ASP A 16 -5.38 0.65 -1.04
CA ASP A 16 -6.47 0.80 -2.01
C ASP A 16 -5.92 1.46 -3.27
N ALA A 17 -5.92 0.73 -4.39
CA ALA A 17 -5.38 1.22 -5.65
C ALA A 17 -6.45 1.36 -6.73
N GLU A 18 -6.44 2.51 -7.41
CA GLU A 18 -7.40 2.84 -8.46
C GLU A 18 -6.71 3.40 -9.70
N GLY A 19 -7.12 2.88 -10.87
CA GLY A 19 -6.61 3.31 -12.17
C GLY A 19 -5.27 2.66 -12.53
N ILE A 20 -4.36 3.43 -13.12
CA ILE A 20 -3.00 2.96 -13.44
C ILE A 20 -2.15 3.04 -12.18
N VAL A 21 -1.55 1.91 -11.81
CA VAL A 21 -0.68 1.77 -10.64
C VAL A 21 0.76 1.65 -11.12
N THR A 22 1.64 2.54 -10.65
CA THR A 22 3.06 2.51 -11.02
C THR A 22 3.92 1.84 -9.94
N GLY A 23 5.08 1.31 -10.36
CA GLY A 23 6.07 0.77 -9.42
C GLY A 23 6.54 1.81 -8.39
N GLU A 24 6.72 3.06 -8.82
CA GLU A 24 7.10 4.18 -7.94
C GLU A 24 6.06 4.44 -6.84
N GLN A 25 4.78 4.41 -7.17
CA GLN A 25 3.70 4.61 -6.19
C GLN A 25 3.69 3.50 -5.13
N LEU A 26 3.85 2.24 -5.55
CA LEU A 26 3.95 1.12 -4.64
C LEU A 26 5.20 1.20 -3.77
N PHE A 27 6.32 1.64 -4.34
CA PHE A 27 7.58 1.84 -3.61
C PHE A 27 7.44 2.91 -2.50
N GLU A 28 6.87 4.07 -2.82
CA GLU A 28 6.66 5.15 -1.84
C GLU A 28 5.63 4.76 -0.75
N CYS A 29 4.59 4.00 -1.12
CA CYS A 29 3.66 3.43 -0.12
C CYS A 29 4.39 2.49 0.84
N ASN A 30 5.19 1.57 0.31
CA ASN A 30 5.96 0.64 1.12
C ASN A 30 6.97 1.37 2.02
N ARG A 31 7.66 2.40 1.51
CA ARG A 31 8.55 3.23 2.34
C ARG A 31 7.83 3.86 3.53
N THR A 32 6.56 4.22 3.37
CA THR A 32 5.75 4.81 4.44
C THR A 32 5.30 3.76 5.47
N ILE A 33 4.86 2.59 4.99
CA ILE A 33 4.41 1.47 5.83
C ILE A 33 5.57 0.92 6.66
N TYR A 34 6.72 0.70 6.02
CA TYR A 34 7.91 0.07 6.58
C TYR A 34 8.98 1.07 7.02
N ALA A 35 8.60 2.33 7.30
CA ALA A 35 9.54 3.41 7.59
C ALA A 35 10.43 3.14 8.82
N THR A 36 9.96 2.34 9.78
CA THR A 36 10.70 1.99 11.00
C THR A 36 10.41 0.55 11.43
N ASP A 37 11.34 -0.05 12.18
CA ASP A 37 11.16 -1.39 12.76
C ASP A 37 9.93 -1.47 13.67
N GLU A 38 9.63 -0.40 14.42
CA GLU A 38 8.45 -0.33 15.28
C GLU A 38 7.14 -0.37 14.48
N LYS A 39 7.05 0.38 13.36
CA LYS A 39 5.87 0.34 12.49
C LYS A 39 5.70 -1.03 11.86
N SER A 40 6.80 -1.61 11.38
CA SER A 40 6.83 -2.96 10.80
C SER A 40 6.39 -4.02 11.81
N ALA A 41 6.85 -3.94 13.06
CA ALA A 41 6.49 -4.90 14.12
C ALA A 41 5.03 -4.78 14.59
N LYS A 42 4.40 -3.61 14.46
CA LYS A 42 2.98 -3.40 14.81
C LYS A 42 2.01 -3.83 13.70
N LEU A 43 2.51 -4.04 12.49
CA LEU A 43 1.70 -4.45 11.34
C LEU A 43 1.30 -5.93 11.47
N LYS A 44 0.00 -6.21 11.66
CA LYS A 44 -0.49 -7.59 11.78
C LYS A 44 -0.75 -8.24 10.43
N TYR A 45 -1.23 -7.45 9.47
CA TYR A 45 -1.52 -7.91 8.12
C TYR A 45 -1.54 -6.72 7.15
N GLN A 46 -1.33 -7.03 5.87
CA GLN A 46 -1.47 -6.09 4.77
C GLN A 46 -2.42 -6.67 3.72
N ILE A 47 -3.42 -5.89 3.32
CA ILE A 47 -4.31 -6.21 2.20
C ILE A 47 -3.98 -5.25 1.06
N CYS A 48 -3.75 -5.78 -0.12
CA CYS A 48 -3.61 -4.99 -1.34
C CYS A 48 -4.89 -5.12 -2.15
N ASP A 49 -5.75 -4.10 -2.11
CA ASP A 49 -6.96 -4.04 -2.92
C ASP A 49 -6.66 -3.36 -4.25
N PHE A 50 -6.57 -4.20 -5.29
CA PHE A 50 -6.33 -3.78 -6.67
C PHE A 50 -7.56 -4.00 -7.55
N THR A 51 -8.75 -4.19 -6.97
CA THR A 51 -9.97 -4.47 -7.72
C THR A 51 -10.36 -3.35 -8.68
N LYS A 52 -9.94 -2.11 -8.38
CA LYS A 52 -10.15 -0.91 -9.22
C LYS A 52 -8.91 -0.53 -10.05
N ALA A 53 -7.83 -1.31 -9.98
CA ALA A 53 -6.67 -1.10 -10.81
C ALA A 53 -6.94 -1.59 -12.24
N VAL A 54 -6.62 -0.77 -13.23
CA VAL A 54 -6.84 -1.09 -14.66
C VAL A 54 -5.56 -1.49 -15.37
N LYS A 55 -4.39 -1.08 -14.86
CA LYS A 55 -3.08 -1.39 -15.43
C LYS A 55 -1.99 -1.24 -14.37
N PHE A 56 -0.94 -2.06 -14.48
CA PHE A 56 0.30 -1.90 -13.73
C PHE A 56 1.42 -1.48 -14.68
N GLU A 57 2.17 -0.44 -14.30
CA GLU A 57 3.34 0.05 -15.02
C GLU A 57 4.56 -0.04 -14.11
N ILE A 58 5.40 -1.04 -14.38
CA ILE A 58 6.61 -1.32 -13.61
C ILE A 58 7.77 -1.14 -14.58
N SER A 59 8.57 -0.10 -14.35
CA SER A 59 9.74 0.28 -15.15
C SER A 59 11.00 0.24 -14.30
#